data_AF-A0A0G0ED60-F1
#
_entry.id   AF-A0A0G0ED60-F1
#
_cell.length_a   1.000
_cell.length_b   1.000
_cell.length_c   1.000
_cell.angle_alpha   90.00
_cell.angle_beta   90.00
_cell.angle_gamma   90.00
#
_symmetry.space_group_name_H-M   'P 1'
#
loop_
_entity.id
_entity.type
_entity.pdbx_description
1 polymer ?
#
loop_
_entity_poly.entity_id
_entity_poly.type
_entity_poly.pdbx_seq_one_letter_code
_entity_poly.pdbx_strand_id
1 'polypeptide(L)'
;MTTKKPEKNKKIKTKKEKAVEAEFISSIESSVGGLMKYSPENEKEEKELLLIRMIRQAEDRLDRNLLKIDELKFRFKKNEIENEIHEKVLTKNPKMKETWKYRCMEESYFGDSDKVKEIEDSIVYDEAWIGEAKKMITTKRYQDLPKDFFDFYHFDGEDISLWGDNEDFFDDMCDEEDCPICGKFDGPSF
;
A
#
# COMPACT_ATOMS: atom_id res chain seq x y z
N MET A 1 23.59 -22.66 -64.29
CA MET A 1 23.83 -22.02 -62.97
C MET A 1 22.66 -21.09 -62.69
N THR A 2 21.67 -21.53 -61.92
CA THR A 2 20.50 -20.73 -61.54
C THR A 2 20.60 -20.38 -60.06
N THR A 3 20.88 -19.12 -59.78
CA THR A 3 20.89 -18.54 -58.43
C THR A 3 19.45 -18.36 -57.95
N LYS A 4 19.04 -19.14 -56.93
CA LYS A 4 17.78 -18.91 -56.21
C LYS A 4 17.93 -17.67 -55.32
N LYS A 5 17.09 -16.65 -55.55
CA LYS A 5 16.87 -15.54 -54.61
C LYS A 5 16.16 -16.06 -53.36
N PRO A 6 16.49 -15.56 -52.15
CA PRO A 6 15.74 -15.89 -50.94
C PRO A 6 14.41 -15.14 -50.93
N GLU A 7 13.30 -15.89 -50.84
CA GLU A 7 11.96 -15.37 -50.59
C GLU A 7 11.89 -14.74 -49.19
N LYS A 8 11.53 -13.45 -49.14
CA LYS A 8 11.22 -12.76 -47.90
C LYS A 8 9.85 -13.23 -47.40
N ASN A 9 9.83 -14.09 -46.39
CA ASN A 9 8.62 -14.45 -45.65
C ASN A 9 8.07 -13.24 -44.89
N LYS A 10 7.14 -12.49 -45.51
CA LYS A 10 6.27 -11.54 -44.81
C LYS A 10 5.24 -12.36 -44.01
N LYS A 11 5.44 -12.48 -42.69
CA LYS A 11 4.41 -13.01 -41.79
C LYS A 11 3.16 -12.12 -41.89
N ILE A 12 2.07 -12.68 -42.40
CA ILE A 12 0.76 -12.01 -42.48
C ILE A 12 0.12 -12.13 -41.10
N LYS A 13 0.06 -11.02 -40.35
CA LYS A 13 -0.66 -10.96 -39.05
C LYS A 13 -2.13 -11.34 -39.25
N THR A 14 -2.64 -12.22 -38.40
CA THR A 14 -4.02 -12.70 -38.41
C THR A 14 -5.00 -11.61 -37.98
N LYS A 15 -6.30 -11.73 -38.34
CA LYS A 15 -7.33 -10.72 -37.98
C LYS A 15 -7.45 -10.50 -36.46
N LYS A 16 -7.23 -11.54 -35.65
CA LYS A 16 -7.23 -11.43 -34.18
C LYS A 16 -6.04 -10.61 -33.67
N GLU A 17 -4.84 -10.85 -34.19
CA GLU A 17 -3.64 -10.07 -33.82
C GLU A 17 -3.80 -8.58 -34.16
N LYS A 18 -4.42 -8.27 -35.31
CA LYS A 18 -4.70 -6.87 -35.69
C LYS A 18 -5.75 -6.20 -34.81
N ALA A 19 -6.74 -6.94 -34.32
CA ALA A 19 -7.76 -6.41 -33.41
C ALA A 19 -7.17 -6.09 -32.03
N VAL A 20 -6.36 -7.01 -31.48
CA VAL A 20 -5.64 -6.79 -30.23
C VAL A 20 -4.66 -5.63 -30.33
N GLU A 21 -3.94 -5.50 -31.45
CA GLU A 21 -3.03 -4.38 -31.70
C GLU A 21 -3.79 -3.04 -31.82
N ALA A 22 -4.97 -3.02 -32.42
CA ALA A 22 -5.81 -1.83 -32.51
C ALA A 22 -6.39 -1.41 -31.15
N GLU A 23 -6.82 -2.36 -30.32
CA GLU A 23 -7.27 -2.09 -28.94
C GLU A 23 -6.13 -1.54 -28.08
N PHE A 24 -4.93 -2.11 -28.21
CA PHE A 24 -3.74 -1.63 -27.52
C PHE A 24 -3.34 -0.21 -27.95
N ILE A 25 -3.34 0.09 -29.25
CA ILE A 25 -3.05 1.44 -29.76
C ILE A 25 -4.11 2.43 -29.28
N SER A 26 -5.40 2.06 -29.34
CA SER A 26 -6.49 2.91 -28.83
C SER A 26 -6.36 3.18 -27.34
N SER A 27 -5.90 2.20 -26.55
CA SER A 27 -5.62 2.37 -25.13
C SER A 27 -4.48 3.38 -24.91
N ILE A 28 -3.40 3.28 -25.68
CA ILE A 28 -2.27 4.22 -25.61
C ILE A 28 -2.71 5.63 -25.99
N GLU A 29 -3.45 5.81 -27.10
CA GLU A 29 -3.91 7.12 -27.54
C GLU A 29 -4.83 7.78 -26.50
N SER A 30 -5.68 6.99 -25.83
CA SER A 30 -6.51 7.46 -24.72
C SER A 30 -5.67 7.90 -23.53
N SER A 31 -4.65 7.12 -23.14
CA SER A 31 -3.75 7.45 -22.04
C SER A 31 -2.87 8.68 -22.33
N VAL A 32 -2.30 8.78 -23.53
CA VAL A 32 -1.46 9.92 -23.96
C VAL A 32 -2.29 11.20 -24.11
N GLY A 33 -3.51 11.11 -24.65
CA GLY A 33 -4.44 12.23 -24.72
C GLY A 33 -4.85 12.74 -23.34
N GLY A 34 -5.02 11.82 -22.37
CA GLY A 34 -5.21 12.15 -20.96
C GLY A 34 -4.02 12.90 -20.36
N LEU A 35 -2.80 12.41 -20.59
CA LEU A 35 -1.56 13.06 -20.13
C LEU A 35 -1.41 14.49 -20.65
N MET A 36 -1.61 14.71 -21.95
CA MET A 36 -1.51 16.06 -22.53
C MET A 36 -2.57 17.03 -21.99
N LYS A 37 -3.78 16.53 -21.67
CA LYS A 37 -4.86 17.36 -21.11
C LYS A 37 -4.49 17.99 -19.75
N TYR A 38 -3.66 17.32 -18.97
CA TYR A 38 -3.28 17.76 -17.62
C TYR A 38 -1.80 18.18 -17.52
N SER A 39 -1.09 18.26 -18.64
CA SER A 39 0.29 18.77 -18.67
C SER A 39 0.31 20.21 -18.12
N PRO A 40 1.23 20.55 -17.18
CA PRO A 40 1.35 21.90 -16.65
C PRO A 40 1.88 22.85 -17.72
N GLU A 41 1.30 24.04 -17.81
CA GLU A 41 1.68 25.09 -18.76
C GLU A 41 2.59 26.16 -18.13
N ASN A 42 2.73 26.13 -16.80
CA ASN A 42 3.53 27.09 -16.03
C ASN A 42 3.93 26.52 -14.66
N GLU A 43 4.89 27.16 -14.00
CA GLU A 43 5.41 26.74 -12.68
C GLU A 43 4.33 26.68 -11.59
N LYS A 44 3.28 27.52 -11.67
CA LYS A 44 2.18 27.49 -10.71
C LYS A 44 1.40 26.18 -10.85
N GLU A 45 1.08 25.80 -12.08
CA GLU A 45 0.38 24.55 -12.36
C GLU A 45 1.23 23.32 -12.04
N GLU A 46 2.54 23.38 -12.25
CA GLU A 46 3.46 22.32 -11.83
C GLU A 46 3.45 22.11 -10.31
N LYS A 47 3.45 23.21 -9.54
CA LYS A 47 3.30 23.16 -8.07
C LYS A 47 1.94 22.61 -7.64
N GLU A 48 0.85 22.99 -8.31
CA GLU A 48 -0.48 22.45 -8.01
C GLU A 48 -0.57 20.95 -8.35
N LEU A 49 0.05 20.52 -9.46
CA LEU A 49 0.09 19.11 -9.84
C LEU A 49 0.91 18.28 -8.84
N LEU A 50 2.06 18.79 -8.39
CA LEU A 50 2.86 18.19 -7.33
C LEU A 50 2.05 18.10 -6.02
N LEU A 51 1.34 19.17 -5.66
CA LEU A 51 0.52 19.20 -4.46
C LEU A 51 -0.59 18.13 -4.50
N ILE A 52 -1.20 17.88 -5.65
CA ILE A 52 -2.21 16.83 -5.81
C ILE A 52 -1.61 15.45 -5.58
N ARG A 53 -0.39 15.22 -6.06
CA ARG A 53 0.30 13.97 -5.78
C ARG A 53 0.54 13.80 -4.28
N MET A 54 1.01 14.85 -3.60
CA MET A 54 1.23 14.84 -2.16
C MET A 54 -0.07 14.61 -1.39
N ILE A 55 -1.19 15.18 -1.84
CA ILE A 55 -2.53 14.91 -1.29
C ILE A 55 -2.89 13.44 -1.41
N ARG A 56 -2.69 12.82 -2.58
CA ARG A 56 -2.97 11.38 -2.75
C ARG A 56 -2.12 10.51 -1.83
N GLN A 57 -0.83 10.82 -1.70
CA GLN A 57 0.06 10.12 -0.77
C GLN A 57 -0.39 10.25 0.70
N ALA A 58 -0.91 11.43 1.08
CA ALA A 58 -1.48 11.64 2.40
C ALA A 58 -2.81 10.89 2.60
N GLU A 59 -3.67 10.85 1.59
CA GLU A 59 -4.91 10.04 1.59
C GLU A 59 -4.59 8.54 1.75
N ASP A 60 -3.59 8.02 1.02
CA ASP A 60 -3.15 6.62 1.15
C ASP A 60 -2.54 6.31 2.53
N ARG A 61 -1.84 7.27 3.14
CA ARG A 61 -1.32 7.13 4.51
C ARG A 61 -2.47 7.13 5.52
N LEU A 62 -3.47 7.99 5.36
CA LEU A 62 -4.65 8.04 6.20
C LEU A 62 -5.40 6.70 6.16
N ASP A 63 -5.63 6.14 4.97
CA ASP A 63 -6.27 4.83 4.80
C ASP A 63 -5.46 3.72 5.50
N ARG A 64 -4.12 3.72 5.36
CA ARG A 64 -3.24 2.77 6.07
C ARG A 64 -3.32 2.93 7.59
N ASN A 65 -3.34 4.16 8.09
CA ASN A 65 -3.45 4.44 9.53
C ASN A 65 -4.79 3.97 10.10
N LEU A 66 -5.89 4.12 9.37
CA LEU A 66 -7.19 3.57 9.76
C LEU A 66 -7.15 2.05 9.88
N LEU A 67 -6.53 1.35 8.91
CA LEU A 67 -6.35 -0.10 8.98
C LEU A 67 -5.49 -0.53 10.18
N LYS A 68 -4.41 0.21 10.50
CA LYS A 68 -3.57 -0.05 11.67
C LYS A 68 -4.36 0.07 12.98
N ILE A 69 -5.23 1.07 13.11
CA ILE A 69 -6.11 1.22 14.28
C ILE A 69 -7.04 0.00 14.41
N ASP A 70 -7.65 -0.45 13.32
CA ASP A 70 -8.55 -1.60 13.36
C ASP A 70 -7.81 -2.90 13.73
N GLU A 71 -6.58 -3.07 13.27
CA GLU A 71 -5.72 -4.19 13.68
C GLU A 71 -5.40 -4.14 15.18
N LEU A 72 -5.01 -2.98 15.71
CA LEU A 72 -4.73 -2.79 17.14
C LEU A 72 -5.98 -3.04 17.98
N LYS A 73 -7.15 -2.57 17.55
CA LYS A 73 -8.44 -2.86 18.21
C LYS A 73 -8.75 -4.35 18.25
N PHE A 74 -8.52 -5.06 17.14
CA PHE A 74 -8.70 -6.51 17.10
C PHE A 74 -7.73 -7.21 18.08
N ARG A 75 -6.47 -6.77 18.13
CA ARG A 75 -5.46 -7.30 19.04
C ARG A 75 -5.84 -7.08 20.51
N PHE A 76 -6.34 -5.90 20.87
CA PHE A 76 -6.84 -5.65 22.24
C PHE A 76 -7.96 -6.61 22.62
N LYS A 77 -8.95 -6.78 21.73
CA LYS A 77 -10.06 -7.70 21.97
C LYS A 77 -9.61 -9.15 22.08
N LYS A 78 -8.62 -9.56 21.27
CA LYS A 78 -8.01 -10.88 21.37
C LYS A 78 -7.33 -11.07 22.72
N ASN A 79 -6.52 -10.10 23.17
CA ASN A 79 -5.84 -10.15 24.46
C ASN A 79 -6.83 -10.19 25.63
N GLU A 80 -7.94 -9.45 25.56
CA GLU A 80 -9.02 -9.50 26.55
C GLU A 80 -9.60 -10.92 26.68
N ILE A 81 -9.92 -11.57 25.54
CA ILE A 81 -10.42 -12.95 25.52
C ILE A 81 -9.38 -13.94 26.06
N GLU A 82 -8.11 -13.79 25.68
CA GLU A 82 -7.04 -14.66 26.16
C GLU A 82 -6.82 -14.52 27.68
N ASN A 83 -6.91 -13.31 28.21
CA ASN A 83 -6.86 -13.05 29.65
C ASN A 83 -8.03 -13.71 30.38
N GLU A 84 -9.26 -13.58 29.89
CA GLU A 84 -10.40 -14.27 30.48
C GLU A 84 -10.24 -15.79 30.52
N ILE A 85 -9.70 -16.37 29.44
CA ILE A 85 -9.44 -17.80 29.35
C ILE A 85 -8.37 -18.19 30.37
N HIS A 86 -7.29 -17.42 30.45
CA HIS A 86 -6.19 -17.64 31.38
C HIS A 86 -6.66 -17.62 32.84
N GLU A 87 -7.45 -16.63 33.24
CA GLU A 87 -8.04 -16.55 34.59
C GLU A 87 -8.90 -17.78 34.91
N LYS A 88 -9.74 -18.22 33.96
CA LYS A 88 -10.56 -19.44 34.11
C LYS A 88 -9.70 -20.70 34.25
N VAL A 89 -8.58 -20.78 33.55
CA VAL A 89 -7.64 -21.92 33.62
C VAL A 89 -6.94 -21.96 34.97
N LEU A 90 -6.41 -20.83 35.46
CA LEU A 90 -5.75 -20.74 36.76
C LEU A 90 -6.71 -21.05 37.92
N THR A 91 -7.96 -20.56 37.82
CA THR A 91 -9.00 -20.84 38.82
C THR A 91 -9.32 -22.34 38.91
N LYS A 92 -9.39 -23.03 37.76
CA LYS A 92 -9.66 -24.48 37.71
C LYS A 92 -8.44 -25.32 38.09
N ASN A 93 -7.22 -24.79 37.94
CA ASN A 93 -5.97 -25.50 38.15
C ASN A 93 -5.06 -24.73 39.13
N PRO A 94 -5.41 -24.63 40.42
CA PRO A 94 -4.69 -23.78 41.39
C PRO A 94 -3.24 -24.21 41.67
N LYS A 95 -2.82 -25.39 41.18
CA LYS A 95 -1.42 -25.86 41.25
C LYS A 95 -0.58 -25.41 40.05
N MET A 96 -1.19 -24.91 38.97
CA MET A 96 -0.46 -24.30 37.87
C MET A 96 0.04 -22.93 38.32
N LYS A 97 1.35 -22.71 38.18
CA LYS A 97 1.95 -21.38 38.39
C LYS A 97 1.79 -20.56 37.13
N GLU A 98 1.45 -19.29 37.31
CA GLU A 98 1.43 -18.31 36.23
C GLU A 98 2.83 -18.20 35.62
N THR A 99 2.93 -18.51 34.33
CA THR A 99 4.18 -18.42 33.59
C THR A 99 4.40 -17.00 33.08
N TRP A 100 5.66 -16.59 32.98
CA TRP A 100 6.10 -15.26 32.53
C TRP A 100 5.47 -14.81 31.20
N LYS A 101 5.13 -15.76 30.32
CA LYS A 101 4.46 -15.52 29.03
C LYS A 101 3.14 -14.74 29.16
N TYR A 102 2.43 -14.86 30.29
CA TYR A 102 1.16 -14.17 30.52
C TYR A 102 1.34 -12.77 31.13
N ARG A 103 2.48 -12.49 31.80
CA ARG A 103 2.84 -11.13 32.26
C ARG A 103 3.14 -10.18 31.11
N CYS A 104 3.68 -10.70 30.00
CA CYS A 104 3.96 -9.90 28.81
C CYS A 104 2.70 -9.31 28.14
N MET A 105 1.50 -9.84 28.45
CA MET A 105 0.26 -9.33 27.86
C MET A 105 -0.13 -7.95 28.39
N GLU A 106 0.10 -7.64 29.68
CA GLU A 106 -0.18 -6.31 30.24
C GLU A 106 0.79 -5.24 29.71
N GLU A 107 2.09 -5.54 29.62
CA GLU A 107 3.08 -4.62 29.05
C GLU A 107 2.83 -4.33 27.56
N SER A 108 2.39 -5.34 26.79
CA SER A 108 2.01 -5.15 25.39
C SER A 108 0.80 -4.22 25.22
N TYR A 109 -0.14 -4.24 26.19
CA TYR A 109 -1.34 -3.41 26.15
C TYR A 109 -1.03 -1.92 26.29
N PHE A 110 -0.11 -1.54 27.19
CA PHE A 110 0.31 -0.14 27.35
C PHE A 110 1.02 0.39 26.11
N GLY A 111 1.97 -0.39 25.57
CA GLY A 111 2.69 0.00 24.35
C GLY A 111 1.78 0.14 23.13
N ASP A 112 0.76 -0.72 23.00
CA ASP A 112 -0.20 -0.62 21.90
C ASP A 112 -1.20 0.54 22.09
N SER A 113 -1.52 0.93 23.33
CA SER A 113 -2.37 2.10 23.61
C SER A 113 -1.71 3.42 23.20
N ASP A 114 -0.41 3.57 23.47
CA ASP A 114 0.34 4.76 23.07
C ASP A 114 0.41 4.87 21.54
N LYS A 115 0.63 3.74 20.84
CA LYS A 115 0.59 3.69 19.37
C LYS A 115 -0.75 4.09 18.80
N VAL A 116 -1.86 3.65 19.38
CA VAL A 116 -3.20 4.08 18.92
C VAL A 116 -3.31 5.60 18.97
N LYS A 117 -2.86 6.21 20.07
CA LYS A 117 -2.92 7.66 20.22
C LYS A 117 -2.04 8.40 19.20
N GLU A 118 -0.83 7.91 18.95
CA GLU A 118 0.06 8.48 17.92
C GLU A 118 -0.57 8.41 16.52
N ILE A 119 -1.22 7.28 16.20
CA ILE A 119 -1.91 7.11 14.91
C ILE A 119 -3.13 8.03 14.83
N GLU A 120 -3.91 8.18 15.91
CA GLU A 120 -5.05 9.10 15.97
C GLU A 120 -4.60 10.56 15.76
N ASP A 121 -3.54 11.00 16.44
CA ASP A 121 -2.96 12.34 16.27
C ASP A 121 -2.47 12.56 14.82
N SER A 122 -1.86 11.53 14.20
CA SER A 122 -1.45 11.57 12.79
C SER A 122 -2.64 11.68 11.84
N ILE A 123 -3.74 10.98 12.09
CA ILE A 123 -4.96 11.07 11.26
C ILE A 123 -5.53 12.49 11.31
N VAL A 124 -5.66 13.06 12.51
CA VAL A 124 -6.18 14.44 12.68
C VAL A 124 -5.31 15.45 11.94
N TYR A 125 -3.99 15.30 12.01
CA TYR A 125 -3.07 16.14 11.27
C TYR A 125 -3.23 15.97 9.75
N ASP A 126 -3.28 14.74 9.25
CA ASP A 126 -3.41 14.45 7.82
C ASP A 126 -4.73 14.97 7.25
N GLU A 127 -5.85 14.81 7.96
CA GLU A 127 -7.14 15.37 7.57
C GLU A 127 -7.10 16.90 7.43
N ALA A 128 -6.51 17.58 8.41
CA ALA A 128 -6.37 19.04 8.39
C ALA A 128 -5.43 19.49 7.26
N TRP A 129 -4.30 18.80 7.09
CA TRP A 129 -3.33 19.08 6.04
C TRP A 129 -3.92 18.90 4.65
N ILE A 130 -4.61 17.79 4.40
CA ILE A 130 -5.31 17.52 3.13
C ILE A 130 -6.37 18.60 2.85
N GLY A 131 -7.11 19.00 3.89
CA GLY A 131 -8.14 20.04 3.79
C GLY A 131 -7.58 21.39 3.34
N GLU A 132 -6.45 21.81 3.90
CA GLU A 132 -5.77 23.05 3.49
C GLU A 132 -5.10 22.91 2.12
N ALA A 133 -4.44 21.79 1.84
CA ALA A 133 -3.79 21.54 0.56
C ALA A 133 -4.79 21.57 -0.60
N LYS A 134 -6.00 21.00 -0.43
CA LYS A 134 -7.06 21.04 -1.45
C LYS A 134 -7.52 22.46 -1.78
N LYS A 135 -7.49 23.39 -0.83
CA LYS A 135 -7.87 24.81 -1.07
C LYS A 135 -6.83 25.57 -1.90
N MET A 136 -5.58 25.12 -1.88
CA MET A 136 -4.49 25.75 -2.64
C MET A 136 -4.54 25.41 -4.14
N ILE A 137 -5.29 24.38 -4.54
CA ILE A 137 -5.49 24.00 -5.94
C ILE A 137 -6.53 24.92 -6.56
N THR A 138 -6.07 25.88 -7.36
CA THR A 138 -6.96 26.85 -8.01
C THR A 138 -7.29 26.48 -9.46
N THR A 139 -6.47 25.63 -10.08
CA THR A 139 -6.63 25.25 -11.49
C THR A 139 -7.75 24.22 -11.64
N LYS A 140 -8.84 24.62 -12.30
CA LYS A 140 -10.05 23.80 -12.43
C LYS A 140 -9.82 22.41 -13.04
N ARG A 141 -8.95 22.29 -14.05
CA ARG A 141 -8.69 20.99 -14.69
C ARG A 141 -8.07 19.98 -13.71
N TYR A 142 -7.36 20.44 -12.71
CA TYR A 142 -6.73 19.55 -11.74
C TYR A 142 -7.66 19.05 -10.63
N GLN A 143 -8.85 19.64 -10.49
CA GLN A 143 -9.88 19.17 -9.58
C GLN A 143 -10.48 17.83 -10.05
N ASP A 144 -10.51 17.60 -11.36
CA ASP A 144 -11.02 16.38 -12.00
C ASP A 144 -9.87 15.49 -12.54
N LEU A 145 -8.73 15.48 -11.85
CA LEU A 145 -7.58 14.69 -12.25
C LEU A 145 -7.86 13.19 -12.00
N PRO A 146 -7.77 12.31 -13.01
CA PRO A 146 -7.96 10.87 -12.85
C PRO A 146 -7.02 10.25 -11.81
N LYS A 147 -7.49 9.27 -11.04
CA LYS A 147 -6.71 8.63 -9.96
C LYS A 147 -5.43 7.96 -10.46
N ASP A 148 -5.49 7.40 -11.65
CA ASP A 148 -4.43 6.70 -12.39
C ASP A 148 -3.47 7.65 -13.14
N PHE A 149 -3.69 8.97 -13.07
CA PHE A 149 -2.84 9.93 -13.80
C PHE A 149 -1.34 9.81 -13.45
N PHE A 150 -1.01 9.65 -12.16
CA PHE A 150 0.38 9.54 -11.71
C PHE A 150 1.01 8.17 -11.93
N ASP A 151 0.24 7.18 -12.44
CA ASP A 151 0.80 5.89 -12.85
C ASP A 151 1.66 6.03 -14.11
N PHE A 152 1.47 7.13 -14.85
CA PHE A 152 2.15 7.41 -16.12
C PHE A 152 2.85 8.78 -16.15
N TYR A 153 2.65 9.62 -15.14
CA TYR A 153 3.26 10.95 -15.04
C TYR A 153 4.35 10.95 -13.97
N HIS A 154 5.58 11.18 -14.40
CA HIS A 154 6.76 11.25 -13.52
C HIS A 154 7.29 12.68 -13.42
N PHE A 155 7.53 13.13 -12.19
CA PHE A 155 8.30 14.34 -11.90
C PHE A 155 9.80 14.04 -11.97
N ASP A 156 10.58 14.98 -12.49
CA ASP A 156 12.05 14.85 -12.50
C ASP A 156 12.58 14.76 -11.05
N GLY A 157 13.33 13.70 -10.73
CA GLY A 157 13.89 13.45 -9.39
C GLY A 157 13.02 12.58 -8.46
N GLU A 158 12.13 11.77 -9.03
CA GLU A 158 11.11 10.99 -8.33
C GLU A 158 11.55 9.81 -7.46
N ASP A 159 12.84 9.49 -7.42
CA ASP A 159 13.35 8.27 -6.77
C ASP A 159 13.31 8.29 -5.23
N ILE A 160 12.67 9.29 -4.62
CA ILE A 160 12.61 9.46 -3.17
C ILE A 160 11.16 9.65 -2.76
N SER A 161 10.64 8.71 -1.97
CA SER A 161 9.44 8.91 -1.16
C SER A 161 9.60 10.24 -0.40
N LEU A 162 8.87 11.29 -0.82
CA LEU A 162 8.93 12.64 -0.23
C LEU A 162 8.61 12.63 1.28
N TRP A 163 8.02 11.53 1.76
CA TRP A 163 7.56 11.34 3.12
C TRP A 163 8.14 10.10 3.79
N GLY A 164 9.20 9.51 3.22
CA GLY A 164 10.14 8.63 3.92
C GLY A 164 9.59 7.58 4.88
N ASP A 165 8.42 6.98 4.64
CA ASP A 165 8.04 5.72 5.28
C ASP A 165 8.36 4.57 4.32
N ASN A 166 9.65 4.31 4.15
CA ASN A 166 10.14 2.97 3.79
C ASN A 166 10.05 2.07 5.04
N GLU A 167 8.88 2.03 5.65
CA GLU A 167 8.51 0.89 6.48
C GLU A 167 7.68 0.01 5.56
N ASP A 168 8.39 -0.87 4.87
CA ASP A 168 7.84 -2.00 4.16
C ASP A 168 6.98 -2.83 5.12
N PHE A 169 5.72 -2.42 5.30
CA PHE A 169 4.74 -3.11 6.14
C PHE A 169 4.37 -4.51 5.60
N PHE A 170 4.96 -4.90 4.45
CA PHE A 170 4.84 -6.22 3.85
C PHE A 170 6.14 -7.04 3.86
N ASP A 171 7.28 -6.48 4.29
CA ASP A 171 8.58 -7.18 4.18
C ASP A 171 9.06 -7.82 5.50
N ASP A 172 8.26 -7.77 6.56
CA ASP A 172 8.62 -8.37 7.87
C ASP A 172 7.60 -9.42 8.38
N MET A 173 6.71 -9.89 7.49
CA MET A 173 5.75 -10.97 7.80
C MET A 173 6.16 -12.35 7.21
N CYS A 174 7.36 -12.47 6.64
CA CYS A 174 7.92 -13.77 6.27
C CYS A 174 9.44 -13.73 6.06
N ASP A 175 10.21 -13.49 7.13
CA ASP A 175 11.56 -14.05 7.17
C ASP A 175 11.42 -15.59 7.11
N GLU A 176 11.69 -16.17 5.95
CA GLU A 176 11.47 -17.58 5.59
C GLU A 176 12.22 -18.58 6.50
N GLU A 177 13.04 -18.12 7.46
CA GLU A 177 13.89 -18.98 8.26
C GLU A 177 13.36 -19.31 9.68
N ASP A 178 12.35 -18.60 10.22
CA ASP A 178 11.94 -18.83 11.63
C ASP A 178 10.43 -18.76 11.90
N CYS A 179 9.58 -18.96 10.89
CA CYS A 179 8.13 -19.11 11.09
C CYS A 179 7.79 -20.52 11.63
N PRO A 180 7.31 -20.69 12.88
CA PRO A 180 6.98 -22.01 13.45
C PRO A 180 5.74 -22.67 12.82
N ILE A 181 5.01 -21.93 11.98
CA ILE A 181 3.85 -22.40 11.21
C ILE A 181 4.29 -22.89 9.81
N CYS A 182 5.42 -22.40 9.32
CA CYS A 182 5.96 -22.63 7.97
C CYS A 182 7.17 -23.59 7.97
N GLY A 183 7.88 -23.68 9.10
CA GLY A 183 9.03 -24.54 9.32
C GLY A 183 8.62 -26.00 9.48
N LYS A 184 8.85 -26.75 8.40
CA LYS A 184 8.87 -28.22 8.26
C LYS A 184 8.58 -29.00 9.55
N PHE A 185 7.41 -29.63 9.56
CA PHE A 185 7.12 -30.79 10.40
C PHE A 185 8.05 -31.96 10.01
N ASP A 186 9.22 -32.04 10.63
CA ASP A 186 10.02 -33.27 10.66
C ASP A 186 9.40 -34.19 11.72
N GLY A 187 8.37 -34.92 11.31
CA GLY A 187 7.76 -35.96 12.14
C GLY A 187 8.79 -37.04 12.54
N PRO A 188 8.63 -37.70 13.68
CA PRO A 188 9.53 -38.77 14.08
C PRO A 188 9.42 -39.93 13.08
N SER A 189 10.53 -40.26 12.43
CA SER A 189 10.70 -41.55 11.76
C SER A 189 10.64 -42.64 12.83
N PHE A 190 9.65 -43.52 12.72
CA PHE A 190 9.57 -44.77 13.48
C PHE A 190 10.85 -45.61 13.32
#